data_AF-A0A950AIE8-F1
#
_entry.id   AF-A0A950AIE8-F1
#
_cell.length_a   1.000
_cell.length_b   1.000
_cell.length_c   1.000
_cell.angle_alpha   90.00
_cell.angle_beta   90.00
_cell.angle_gamma   90.00
#
_symmetry.space_group_name_H-M   'P 1'
#
loop_
_entity.id
_entity.type
_entity.pdbx_description
1 polymer ?
#
loop_
_entity_poly.entity_id
_entity_poly.type
_entity_poly.pdbx_seq_one_letter_code
_entity_poly.pdbx_strand_id
1 'polypeptide(L)'
;AFIGYLGKNMCDAVAVGEIFPSPSAQAFLDAFRAADGGKGVACLYGNYAGDNMNVKMARQLAELDGLDVRTVVANDDVASAPKTERERRRGVAGEVLMWKAGGAKSALGGSLDEVIRAAQKAIDHCRSIGVGLTPCTIPAVGKPNFSVEPGKMEVGIGHHGEPGVLVSELKSADEIAKLSLDYILPDLPFQSGDNTVVLVSGLGATPVMELYIAYNKVADLLREAGITVHRAYVGNYFTSLEMMGITITLMKLDDELKQLIDIEAESMGLTQLGK
;
A
#
# COMPACT_ATOMS: atom_id res chain seq x y z
N ALA A 1 -4.70 -2.37 -7.51
CA ALA A 1 -4.17 -1.01 -7.76
C ALA A 1 -3.70 -0.90 -9.21
N PHE A 2 -3.72 0.24 -9.90
CA PHE A 2 -3.88 1.60 -9.35
C PHE A 2 -5.10 2.37 -9.90
N ILE A 3 -5.55 2.11 -11.13
CA ILE A 3 -6.65 2.84 -11.82
C ILE A 3 -7.93 2.95 -10.97
N GLY A 4 -8.26 1.94 -10.17
CA GLY A 4 -9.44 1.95 -9.31
C GLY A 4 -9.44 3.06 -8.25
N TYR A 5 -8.31 3.70 -7.97
CA TYR A 5 -8.21 4.77 -6.97
C TYR A 5 -8.40 6.18 -7.55
N LEU A 6 -8.72 6.29 -8.84
CA LEU A 6 -9.21 7.54 -9.43
C LEU A 6 -10.62 7.85 -8.93
N GLY A 7 -10.80 9.00 -8.29
CA GLY A 7 -12.12 9.38 -7.79
C GLY A 7 -12.12 10.47 -6.72
N LYS A 8 -13.33 10.84 -6.28
CA LYS A 8 -13.55 11.93 -5.32
C LYS A 8 -12.80 11.65 -4.02
N ASN A 9 -12.05 12.66 -3.56
CA ASN A 9 -11.22 12.63 -2.35
C ASN A 9 -10.14 11.52 -2.35
N MET A 10 -9.76 11.03 -3.53
CA MET A 10 -8.69 10.06 -3.77
C MET A 10 -7.68 10.63 -4.79
N CYS A 11 -7.27 9.87 -5.81
CA CYS A 11 -6.30 10.32 -6.81
C CYS A 11 -6.98 11.01 -8.01
N ASP A 12 -6.34 12.05 -8.54
CA ASP A 12 -6.81 12.79 -9.74
C ASP A 12 -6.35 12.15 -11.07
N ALA A 13 -5.14 11.57 -11.09
CA ALA A 13 -4.58 10.87 -12.23
C ALA A 13 -3.73 9.66 -11.80
N VAL A 14 -3.56 8.69 -12.71
CA VAL A 14 -2.73 7.49 -12.50
C VAL A 14 -1.91 7.24 -13.77
N ALA A 15 -0.59 7.15 -13.64
CA ALA A 15 0.28 6.66 -14.70
C ALA A 15 0.24 5.12 -14.71
N VAL A 16 0.03 4.52 -15.89
CA VAL A 16 -0.11 3.07 -16.04
C VAL A 16 0.98 2.56 -16.97
N GLY A 17 1.73 1.56 -16.51
CA GLY A 17 2.75 0.85 -17.27
C GLY A 17 2.26 -0.51 -17.76
N GLU A 18 3.20 -1.30 -18.27
CA GLU A 18 2.98 -2.72 -18.55
C GLU A 18 2.80 -3.54 -17.26
N ILE A 19 2.49 -4.84 -17.38
CA ILE A 19 2.29 -5.72 -16.21
C ILE A 19 3.62 -5.96 -15.49
N PHE A 20 3.81 -5.27 -14.34
CA PHE A 20 4.94 -5.30 -13.40
C PHE A 20 6.18 -4.42 -13.71
N PRO A 21 6.38 -3.89 -14.93
CA PRO A 21 7.27 -2.74 -15.10
C PRO A 21 6.64 -1.41 -14.67
N SER A 22 7.50 -0.53 -14.14
CA SER A 22 7.17 0.87 -13.90
C SER A 22 6.67 1.58 -15.17
N PRO A 23 5.68 2.50 -15.09
CA PRO A 23 5.32 3.38 -16.20
C PRO A 23 6.52 4.18 -16.70
N SER A 24 6.52 4.55 -17.98
CA SER A 24 7.59 5.38 -18.54
C SER A 24 7.57 6.80 -17.93
N ALA A 25 8.72 7.49 -17.95
CA ALA A 25 8.79 8.90 -17.55
C ALA A 25 7.79 9.79 -18.31
N GLN A 26 7.51 9.48 -19.58
CA GLN A 26 6.51 10.20 -20.37
C GLN A 26 5.09 9.96 -19.83
N ALA A 27 4.74 8.72 -19.47
CA ALA A 27 3.44 8.41 -18.89
C ALA A 27 3.23 9.12 -17.54
N PHE A 28 4.28 9.22 -16.71
CA PHE A 28 4.23 10.02 -15.48
C PHE A 28 4.05 11.51 -15.76
N LEU A 29 4.80 12.08 -16.73
CA LEU A 29 4.64 13.48 -17.13
C LEU A 29 3.22 13.80 -17.62
N ASP A 30 2.65 12.91 -18.44
CA ASP A 30 1.29 13.08 -18.94
C ASP A 30 0.25 13.00 -17.82
N ALA A 31 0.46 12.11 -16.83
CA ALA A 31 -0.37 12.07 -15.63
C ALA A 31 -0.24 13.35 -14.78
N PHE A 32 0.97 13.93 -14.66
CA PHE A 32 1.16 15.20 -13.95
C PHE A 32 0.40 16.34 -14.63
N ARG A 33 0.49 16.44 -15.95
CA ARG A 33 -0.25 17.44 -16.75
C ARG A 33 -1.76 17.25 -16.62
N ALA A 34 -2.24 16.01 -16.58
CA ALA A 34 -3.66 15.71 -16.40
C ALA A 34 -4.18 16.05 -15.00
N ALA A 35 -3.35 15.89 -13.97
CA ALA A 35 -3.69 16.19 -12.58
C ALA A 35 -3.53 17.67 -12.20
N ASP A 36 -2.78 18.47 -12.96
CA ASP A 36 -2.48 19.85 -12.58
C ASP A 36 -3.73 20.74 -12.60
N GLY A 37 -4.15 21.16 -11.41
CA GLY A 37 -5.21 22.15 -11.18
C GLY A 37 -4.68 23.57 -10.94
N GLY A 38 -3.40 23.84 -11.23
CA GLY A 38 -2.75 25.14 -11.02
C GLY A 38 -2.27 25.38 -9.58
N LYS A 39 -2.21 24.32 -8.75
CA LYS A 39 -1.71 24.36 -7.36
C LYS A 39 -0.59 23.36 -7.10
N GLY A 40 0.02 22.85 -8.17
CA GLY A 40 1.03 21.81 -8.14
C GLY A 40 0.46 20.41 -7.94
N VAL A 41 1.32 19.40 -8.05
CA VAL A 41 0.95 17.98 -8.14
C VAL A 41 1.72 17.16 -7.12
N ALA A 42 0.99 16.35 -6.35
CA ALA A 42 1.57 15.35 -5.45
C ALA A 42 1.64 13.97 -6.14
N CYS A 43 2.85 13.48 -6.40
CA CYS A 43 3.08 12.14 -6.93
C CYS A 43 3.40 11.16 -5.79
N LEU A 44 2.49 10.22 -5.53
CA LEU A 44 2.55 9.28 -4.42
C LEU A 44 2.70 7.85 -4.97
N TYR A 45 3.85 7.20 -4.75
CA TYR A 45 4.19 5.95 -5.45
C TYR A 45 5.05 4.99 -4.60
N GLY A 46 5.15 3.72 -5.01
CA GLY A 46 5.92 2.68 -4.33
C GLY A 46 7.44 2.77 -4.51
N ASN A 47 8.22 2.31 -3.53
CA ASN A 47 9.68 2.32 -3.59
C ASN A 47 10.26 1.17 -4.41
N TYR A 48 10.26 1.33 -5.73
CA TYR A 48 10.92 0.44 -6.68
C TYR A 48 11.92 1.21 -7.53
N ALA A 49 12.98 0.52 -7.97
CA ALA A 49 14.06 1.16 -8.72
C ALA A 49 13.55 1.80 -10.02
N GLY A 50 12.67 1.12 -10.75
CA GLY A 50 12.05 1.62 -11.97
C GLY A 50 11.21 2.87 -11.71
N ASP A 51 10.34 2.84 -10.71
CA ASP A 51 9.47 3.97 -10.38
C ASP A 51 10.27 5.19 -9.92
N ASN A 52 11.26 5.00 -9.04
CA ASN A 52 12.14 6.08 -8.62
C ASN A 52 12.89 6.74 -9.79
N MET A 53 13.37 5.93 -10.75
CA MET A 53 14.05 6.45 -11.93
C MET A 53 13.09 7.22 -12.84
N ASN A 54 11.95 6.62 -13.19
CA ASN A 54 10.99 7.20 -14.12
C ASN A 54 10.31 8.45 -13.56
N VAL A 55 9.90 8.44 -12.29
CA VAL A 55 9.33 9.63 -11.63
C VAL A 55 10.35 10.75 -11.54
N LYS A 56 11.61 10.46 -11.20
CA LYS A 56 12.68 11.47 -11.17
C LYS A 56 12.85 12.14 -12.54
N MET A 57 12.90 11.35 -13.62
CA MET A 57 13.00 11.89 -14.98
C MET A 57 11.75 12.70 -15.35
N ALA A 58 10.56 12.20 -15.05
CA ALA A 58 9.30 12.89 -15.31
C ALA A 58 9.22 14.25 -14.59
N ARG A 59 9.71 14.34 -13.35
CA ARG A 59 9.76 15.59 -12.60
C ARG A 59 10.71 16.61 -13.22
N GLN A 60 11.86 16.18 -13.73
CA GLN A 60 12.78 17.07 -14.44
C GLN A 60 12.13 17.63 -15.71
N LEU A 61 11.36 16.82 -16.43
CA LEU A 61 10.60 17.27 -17.60
C LEU A 61 9.45 18.21 -17.19
N ALA A 62 8.74 17.90 -16.11
CA ALA A 62 7.65 18.72 -15.59
C ALA A 62 8.14 20.10 -15.12
N GLU A 63 9.34 20.19 -14.55
CA GLU A 63 9.96 21.47 -14.16
C GLU A 63 10.22 22.38 -15.37
N LEU A 64 10.62 21.80 -16.52
CA LEU A 64 10.77 22.54 -17.78
C LEU A 64 9.43 23.09 -18.31
N ASP A 65 8.32 22.41 -18.00
CA ASP A 65 6.96 22.83 -18.31
C ASP A 65 6.38 23.81 -17.26
N GLY A 66 7.14 24.14 -16.22
CA GLY A 66 6.71 25.02 -15.13
C GLY A 66 5.77 24.36 -14.10
N LEU A 67 5.69 23.03 -14.08
CA LEU A 67 4.87 22.28 -13.12
C LEU A 67 5.63 22.04 -11.81
N ASP A 68 5.03 22.41 -10.68
CA ASP A 68 5.55 22.02 -9.37
C ASP A 68 5.06 20.62 -8.99
N VAL A 69 5.95 19.63 -9.12
CA VAL A 69 5.67 18.24 -8.74
C VAL A 69 6.50 17.84 -7.52
N ARG A 70 5.83 17.42 -6.46
CA ARG A 70 6.41 16.90 -5.21
C ARG A 70 6.09 15.42 -5.04
N THR A 71 6.89 14.70 -4.26
CA THR A 71 6.81 13.24 -4.18
C THR A 71 6.77 12.71 -2.76
N VAL A 72 6.05 11.61 -2.56
CA VAL A 72 6.18 10.71 -1.40
C VAL A 72 6.39 9.30 -1.93
N VAL A 73 7.38 8.60 -1.37
CA VAL A 73 7.74 7.24 -1.76
C VAL A 73 7.38 6.27 -0.64
N ALA A 74 6.58 5.25 -0.95
CA ALA A 74 6.15 4.28 0.05
C ALA A 74 7.18 3.20 0.33
N ASN A 75 7.35 2.87 1.62
CA ASN A 75 8.38 1.97 2.13
C ASN A 75 7.87 1.17 3.34
N ASP A 76 6.61 0.75 3.29
CA ASP A 76 5.87 0.12 4.39
C ASP A 76 6.16 -1.38 4.57
N ASP A 77 6.79 -2.05 3.60
CA ASP A 77 7.07 -3.48 3.66
C ASP A 77 8.19 -3.84 4.64
N VAL A 78 7.81 -4.32 5.83
CA VAL A 78 8.74 -4.58 6.93
C VAL A 78 9.67 -5.77 6.70
N ALA A 79 9.33 -6.67 5.78
CA ALA A 79 10.14 -7.84 5.49
C ALA A 79 11.23 -7.53 4.45
N SER A 80 11.01 -6.54 3.58
CA SER A 80 11.90 -6.27 2.46
C SER A 80 13.29 -5.71 2.83
N ALA A 81 13.41 -5.05 3.99
CA ALA A 81 14.68 -4.56 4.53
C ALA A 81 14.57 -4.33 6.06
N PRO A 82 15.68 -4.46 6.82
CA PRO A 82 15.66 -4.22 8.26
C PRO A 82 15.27 -2.79 8.60
N LYS A 83 14.81 -2.56 9.83
CA LYS A 83 14.36 -1.25 10.33
C LYS A 83 15.40 -0.14 10.19
N THR A 84 16.69 -0.49 10.23
CA THR A 84 17.82 0.43 10.07
C THR A 84 18.00 0.92 8.63
N GLU A 85 17.37 0.27 7.66
CA GLU A 85 17.43 0.57 6.22
C GLU A 85 16.02 0.78 5.67
N ARG A 86 15.16 1.48 6.44
CA ARG A 86 13.73 1.67 6.11
C ARG A 86 13.54 2.28 4.72
N GLU A 87 14.43 3.17 4.30
CA GLU A 87 14.46 3.80 2.98
C GLU A 87 14.66 2.83 1.82
N ARG A 88 15.14 1.61 2.08
CA ARG A 88 15.31 0.55 1.08
C ARG A 88 14.10 -0.38 0.99
N ARG A 89 13.12 -0.25 1.89
CA ARG A 89 11.93 -1.12 1.89
C ARG A 89 11.06 -0.85 0.69
N ARG A 90 10.44 -1.90 0.18
CA ARG A 90 9.40 -1.83 -0.86
C ARG A 90 8.18 -1.06 -0.35
N GLY A 91 7.47 -0.40 -1.26
CA GLY A 91 6.11 0.11 -1.04
C GLY A 91 5.09 -0.96 -1.43
N VAL A 92 4.10 -1.23 -0.60
CA VAL A 92 3.08 -2.25 -0.85
C VAL A 92 1.68 -1.73 -0.48
N ALA A 93 0.83 -2.53 0.15
CA ALA A 93 -0.57 -2.18 0.40
C ALA A 93 -0.78 -0.91 1.26
N GLY A 94 0.20 -0.46 2.04
CA GLY A 94 0.14 0.80 2.78
C GLY A 94 0.02 2.04 1.88
N GLU A 95 0.38 1.92 0.60
CA GLU A 95 0.15 2.95 -0.41
C GLU A 95 -1.32 3.37 -0.51
N VAL A 96 -2.25 2.44 -0.32
CA VAL A 96 -3.70 2.73 -0.34
C VAL A 96 -4.07 3.76 0.73
N LEU A 97 -3.47 3.64 1.92
CA LEU A 97 -3.71 4.57 3.04
C LEU A 97 -2.96 5.89 2.84
N MET A 98 -1.77 5.86 2.22
CA MET A 98 -1.03 7.05 1.81
C MET A 98 -1.84 7.88 0.81
N TRP A 99 -2.39 7.26 -0.23
CA TRP A 99 -3.26 7.93 -1.22
C TRP A 99 -4.52 8.48 -0.57
N LYS A 100 -5.16 7.70 0.31
CA LYS A 100 -6.35 8.15 1.04
C LYS A 100 -6.07 9.39 1.88
N ALA A 101 -4.96 9.43 2.62
CA ALA A 101 -4.61 10.57 3.44
C ALA A 101 -4.24 11.80 2.61
N GLY A 102 -3.45 11.62 1.54
CA GLY A 102 -3.09 12.69 0.60
C GLY A 102 -4.29 13.27 -0.12
N GLY A 103 -5.12 12.42 -0.73
CA GLY A 103 -6.35 12.80 -1.42
C GLY A 103 -7.36 13.49 -0.50
N ALA A 104 -7.52 12.99 0.73
CA ALA A 104 -8.36 13.66 1.74
C ALA A 104 -7.81 15.04 2.12
N LYS A 105 -6.49 15.19 2.28
CA LYS A 105 -5.88 16.49 2.61
C LYS A 105 -6.06 17.50 1.47
N SER A 106 -5.92 17.04 0.23
CA SER A 106 -6.17 17.83 -0.98
C SER A 106 -7.65 18.28 -1.04
N ALA A 107 -8.59 17.36 -0.80
CA ALA A 107 -10.02 17.64 -0.79
C ALA A 107 -10.44 18.66 0.29
N LEU A 108 -9.75 18.69 1.43
CA LEU A 108 -9.94 19.70 2.48
C LEU A 108 -9.35 21.07 2.12
N GLY A 109 -8.80 21.24 0.92
CA GLY A 109 -8.20 22.49 0.44
C GLY A 109 -6.77 22.72 0.92
N GLY A 110 -6.07 21.68 1.41
CA GLY A 110 -4.68 21.79 1.85
C GLY A 110 -3.75 22.20 0.71
N SER A 111 -2.65 22.88 1.06
CA SER A 111 -1.59 23.20 0.10
C SER A 111 -0.84 21.95 -0.35
N LEU A 112 -0.06 22.04 -1.44
CA LEU A 112 0.79 20.93 -1.89
C LEU A 112 1.72 20.43 -0.78
N ASP A 113 2.33 21.33 0.00
CA ASP A 113 3.19 20.97 1.12
C ASP A 113 2.42 20.22 2.22
N GLU A 114 1.18 20.63 2.51
CA GLU A 114 0.34 19.95 3.49
C GLU A 114 -0.10 18.57 3.02
N VAL A 115 -0.40 18.42 1.72
CA VAL A 115 -0.72 17.12 1.10
C VAL A 115 0.47 16.18 1.18
N ILE A 116 1.66 16.64 0.80
CA ILE A 116 2.90 15.86 0.89
C ILE A 116 3.18 15.47 2.34
N ARG A 117 3.06 16.40 3.29
CA ARG A 117 3.25 16.11 4.71
C ARG A 117 2.24 15.07 5.22
N ALA A 118 0.97 15.19 4.85
CA ALA A 118 -0.07 14.25 5.27
C ALA A 118 0.15 12.84 4.69
N ALA A 119 0.49 12.74 3.40
CA ALA A 119 0.80 11.46 2.76
C ALA A 119 2.08 10.82 3.34
N GLN A 120 3.15 11.61 3.51
CA GLN A 120 4.39 11.15 4.16
C GLN A 120 4.12 10.65 5.58
N LYS A 121 3.34 11.40 6.36
CA LYS A 121 2.93 11.00 7.70
C LYS A 121 2.14 9.70 7.70
N ALA A 122 1.20 9.52 6.78
CA ALA A 122 0.43 8.28 6.68
C ALA A 122 1.35 7.07 6.42
N ILE A 123 2.25 7.18 5.45
CA ILE A 123 3.12 6.04 5.10
C ILE A 123 4.19 5.77 6.17
N ASP A 124 4.71 6.81 6.85
CA ASP A 124 5.62 6.64 7.98
C ASP A 124 4.97 5.88 9.15
N HIS A 125 3.64 5.98 9.29
CA HIS A 125 2.84 5.24 10.26
C HIS A 125 2.28 3.91 9.74
N CYS A 126 2.56 3.52 8.49
CA CYS A 126 2.13 2.25 7.91
C CYS A 126 3.21 1.18 8.03
N ARG A 127 2.81 -0.05 8.34
CA ARG A 127 3.66 -1.24 8.27
C ARG A 127 2.88 -2.39 7.68
N SER A 128 3.51 -3.08 6.73
CA SER A 128 2.88 -4.12 5.92
C SER A 128 3.77 -5.35 5.78
N ILE A 129 3.14 -6.51 5.62
CA ILE A 129 3.83 -7.74 5.25
C ILE A 129 2.91 -8.62 4.41
N GLY A 130 3.46 -9.14 3.31
CA GLY A 130 2.79 -10.11 2.43
C GLY A 130 3.12 -11.56 2.78
N VAL A 131 2.17 -12.46 2.57
CA VAL A 131 2.37 -13.91 2.62
C VAL A 131 1.75 -14.52 1.36
N GLY A 132 2.57 -15.18 0.55
CA GLY A 132 2.17 -15.82 -0.71
C GLY A 132 2.09 -17.33 -0.57
N LEU A 133 1.11 -17.94 -1.24
CA LEU A 133 0.87 -19.38 -1.26
C LEU A 133 1.09 -19.98 -2.65
N THR A 134 0.96 -19.18 -3.70
CA THR A 134 1.25 -19.55 -5.09
C THR A 134 1.90 -18.41 -5.82
N PRO A 135 2.57 -18.67 -6.96
CA PRO A 135 3.01 -17.61 -7.84
C PRO A 135 1.86 -17.01 -8.65
N CYS A 136 2.19 -15.96 -9.40
CA CYS A 136 1.37 -15.43 -10.47
C CYS A 136 2.07 -15.58 -11.82
N THR A 137 1.28 -15.60 -12.88
CA THR A 137 1.73 -15.77 -14.26
C THR A 137 1.73 -14.42 -14.95
N ILE A 138 2.89 -13.95 -15.39
CA ILE A 138 2.98 -12.74 -16.22
C ILE A 138 2.48 -13.10 -17.63
N PRO A 139 1.38 -12.52 -18.13
CA PRO A 139 0.79 -12.94 -19.41
C PRO A 139 1.75 -12.87 -20.59
N ALA A 140 2.60 -11.84 -20.64
CA ALA A 140 3.62 -11.67 -21.69
C ALA A 140 4.73 -12.75 -21.65
N VAL A 141 4.95 -13.39 -20.50
CA VAL A 141 5.99 -14.42 -20.30
C VAL A 141 5.38 -15.83 -20.42
N GLY A 142 4.09 -16.00 -20.11
CA GLY A 142 3.34 -17.26 -20.27
C GLY A 142 3.67 -18.35 -19.24
N LYS A 143 4.43 -18.02 -18.20
CA LYS A 143 4.79 -18.92 -17.09
C LYS A 143 4.93 -18.14 -15.77
N PRO A 144 4.85 -18.82 -14.62
CA PRO A 144 5.15 -18.22 -13.33
C PRO A 144 6.56 -17.61 -13.29
N ASN A 145 6.69 -16.47 -12.62
CA ASN A 145 7.96 -15.78 -12.40
C ASN A 145 8.78 -16.35 -11.21
N PHE A 146 8.11 -17.06 -10.30
CA PHE A 146 8.70 -17.83 -9.20
C PHE A 146 7.84 -19.08 -8.91
N SER A 147 8.19 -19.86 -7.89
CA SER A 147 7.42 -21.04 -7.48
C SER A 147 7.32 -21.15 -5.96
N VAL A 148 6.13 -21.48 -5.46
CA VAL A 148 5.90 -21.92 -4.09
C VAL A 148 5.48 -23.38 -4.15
N GLU A 149 6.19 -24.25 -3.44
CA GLU A 149 5.84 -25.68 -3.44
C GLU A 149 4.47 -25.91 -2.79
N PRO A 150 3.66 -26.86 -3.29
CA PRO A 150 2.38 -27.21 -2.67
C PRO A 150 2.54 -27.54 -1.17
N GLY A 151 1.70 -26.93 -0.34
CA GLY A 151 1.77 -27.08 1.12
C GLY A 151 2.79 -26.16 1.79
N LYS A 152 3.46 -25.26 1.06
CA LYS A 152 4.31 -24.20 1.61
C LYS A 152 3.64 -22.84 1.54
N MET A 153 4.27 -21.88 2.22
CA MET A 153 4.00 -20.45 2.10
C MET A 153 5.31 -19.66 2.14
N GLU A 154 5.31 -18.49 1.53
CA GLU A 154 6.43 -17.56 1.49
C GLU A 154 6.06 -16.25 2.18
N VAL A 155 6.82 -15.89 3.22
CA VAL A 155 6.58 -14.76 4.11
C VAL A 155 7.45 -13.59 3.69
N GLY A 156 6.87 -12.41 3.61
CA GLY A 156 7.52 -11.21 3.11
C GLY A 156 7.61 -11.17 1.59
N ILE A 157 6.74 -11.90 0.87
CA ILE A 157 6.75 -11.89 -0.60
C ILE A 157 6.38 -10.50 -1.14
N GLY A 158 7.05 -10.08 -2.20
CA GLY A 158 6.72 -8.85 -2.92
C GLY A 158 5.57 -9.04 -3.93
N HIS A 159 4.89 -7.96 -4.28
CA HIS A 159 3.74 -8.02 -5.20
C HIS A 159 4.12 -8.14 -6.68
N HIS A 160 5.41 -8.14 -7.03
CA HIS A 160 5.88 -8.55 -8.35
C HIS A 160 6.54 -9.94 -8.30
N GLY A 161 6.37 -10.69 -7.20
CA GLY A 161 6.99 -11.98 -6.99
C GLY A 161 8.46 -11.91 -6.55
N GLU A 162 8.90 -10.77 -6.01
CA GLU A 162 10.21 -10.69 -5.36
C GLU A 162 10.23 -11.62 -4.14
N PRO A 163 11.35 -12.35 -3.92
CA PRO A 163 11.42 -13.37 -2.88
C PRO A 163 11.16 -12.77 -1.49
N GLY A 164 10.54 -13.59 -0.66
CA GLY A 164 10.33 -13.32 0.74
C GLY A 164 11.57 -13.57 1.59
N VAL A 165 11.40 -13.37 2.89
CA VAL A 165 12.45 -13.58 3.90
C VAL A 165 12.45 -14.99 4.47
N LEU A 166 11.34 -15.73 4.29
CA LEU A 166 11.16 -17.05 4.86
C LEU A 166 10.20 -17.89 4.01
N VAL A 167 10.62 -19.10 3.66
CA VAL A 167 9.74 -20.16 3.16
C VAL A 167 9.48 -21.16 4.28
N SER A 168 8.22 -21.53 4.51
CA SER A 168 7.84 -22.47 5.56
C SER A 168 6.64 -23.33 5.18
N GLU A 169 6.33 -24.36 5.97
CA GLU A 169 5.06 -25.09 5.82
C GLU A 169 3.87 -24.14 5.91
N LEU A 170 2.82 -24.43 5.13
CA LEU A 170 1.56 -23.70 5.19
C LEU A 170 1.00 -23.76 6.61
N LYS A 171 0.75 -22.57 7.16
CA LYS A 171 0.19 -22.40 8.49
C LYS A 171 -1.32 -22.14 8.42
N SER A 172 -2.00 -22.28 9.55
CA SER A 172 -3.37 -21.82 9.69
C SER A 172 -3.46 -20.29 9.51
N ALA A 173 -4.64 -19.79 9.13
CA ALA A 173 -4.88 -18.34 9.02
C ALA A 173 -4.57 -17.60 10.35
N ASP A 174 -4.85 -18.24 11.49
CA ASP A 174 -4.56 -17.69 12.81
C ASP A 174 -3.05 -17.49 13.04
N GLU A 175 -2.26 -18.50 12.70
CA GLU A 175 -0.81 -18.45 12.81
C GLU A 175 -0.20 -17.47 11.80
N ILE A 176 -0.75 -17.35 10.59
CA ILE A 176 -0.34 -16.35 9.60
C ILE A 176 -0.61 -14.94 10.13
N ALA A 177 -1.81 -14.68 10.66
CA ALA A 177 -2.16 -13.39 11.26
C ALA A 177 -1.22 -13.04 12.42
N LYS A 178 -0.94 -14.00 13.31
CA LYS A 178 0.01 -13.81 14.40
C LYS A 178 1.41 -13.50 13.88
N LEU A 179 1.90 -14.28 12.93
CA LEU A 179 3.21 -14.09 12.32
C LEU A 179 3.33 -12.68 11.72
N SER A 180 2.32 -12.22 10.99
CA SER A 180 2.31 -10.88 10.41
C SER A 180 2.39 -9.78 11.47
N LEU A 181 1.65 -9.91 12.58
CA LEU A 181 1.71 -8.94 13.67
C LEU A 181 3.03 -9.00 14.45
N ASP A 182 3.66 -10.17 14.56
CA ASP A 182 5.00 -10.32 15.17
C ASP A 182 6.07 -9.52 14.39
N TYR A 183 5.89 -9.32 13.08
CA TYR A 183 6.74 -8.43 12.28
C TYR A 183 6.34 -6.95 12.40
N ILE A 184 5.04 -6.65 12.36
CA ILE A 184 4.53 -5.28 12.27
C ILE A 184 4.67 -4.51 13.59
N LEU A 185 4.20 -5.09 14.71
CA LEU A 185 4.08 -4.39 15.99
C LEU A 185 5.42 -3.90 16.58
N PRO A 186 6.53 -4.68 16.55
CA PRO A 186 7.81 -4.18 17.05
C PRO A 186 8.49 -3.17 16.10
N ASP A 187 8.13 -3.16 14.81
CA ASP A 187 8.78 -2.28 13.83
C ASP A 187 8.31 -0.82 13.97
N LEU A 188 7.01 -0.61 14.12
CA LEU A 188 6.43 0.67 14.54
C LEU A 188 5.78 0.45 15.91
N PRO A 189 6.43 0.82 17.03
CA PRO A 189 5.97 0.39 18.34
C PRO A 189 4.57 0.93 18.64
N PHE A 190 3.61 0.01 18.61
CA PHE A 190 2.27 0.20 19.13
C PHE A 190 2.26 0.02 20.65
N GLN A 191 1.35 0.70 21.32
CA GLN A 191 1.13 0.66 22.75
C GLN A 191 -0.36 0.49 23.04
N SER A 192 -0.67 -0.04 24.22
CA SER A 192 -2.05 -0.10 24.71
C SER A 192 -2.65 1.32 24.73
N GLY A 193 -3.86 1.47 24.20
CA GLY A 193 -4.55 2.75 24.01
C GLY A 193 -4.39 3.36 22.61
N ASP A 194 -3.49 2.84 21.78
CA ASP A 194 -3.37 3.30 20.39
C ASP A 194 -4.61 2.96 19.55
N ASN A 195 -4.83 3.78 18.52
CA ASN A 195 -5.82 3.52 17.48
C ASN A 195 -5.10 3.14 16.17
N THR A 196 -5.70 2.25 15.39
CA THR A 196 -5.14 1.83 14.10
C THR A 196 -6.21 1.70 13.03
N VAL A 197 -5.78 1.87 11.77
CA VAL A 197 -6.46 1.27 10.62
C VAL A 197 -5.87 -0.12 10.38
N VAL A 198 -6.72 -1.08 10.02
CA VAL A 198 -6.31 -2.41 9.53
C VAL A 198 -6.68 -2.51 8.06
N LEU A 199 -5.74 -2.92 7.21
CA LEU A 199 -5.99 -3.29 5.83
C LEU A 199 -5.52 -4.73 5.61
N VAL A 200 -6.46 -5.63 5.32
CA VAL A 200 -6.20 -7.01 4.90
C VAL A 200 -6.50 -7.09 3.41
N SER A 201 -5.46 -7.03 2.60
CA SER A 201 -5.56 -7.12 1.15
C SER A 201 -5.28 -8.53 0.67
N GLY A 202 -6.17 -9.15 -0.11
CA GLY A 202 -5.79 -10.32 -0.88
C GLY A 202 -4.79 -9.97 -1.98
N LEU A 203 -3.90 -10.90 -2.31
CA LEU A 203 -2.93 -10.76 -3.40
C LEU A 203 -3.52 -11.13 -4.78
N GLY A 204 -4.81 -11.46 -4.85
CA GLY A 204 -5.48 -11.76 -6.11
C GLY A 204 -6.55 -12.82 -5.94
N ALA A 205 -6.12 -14.08 -5.86
CA ALA A 205 -7.01 -15.24 -5.93
C ALA A 205 -7.47 -15.77 -4.56
N THR A 206 -7.08 -15.14 -3.44
CA THR A 206 -7.57 -15.53 -2.11
C THR A 206 -9.06 -15.19 -1.94
N PRO A 207 -9.92 -16.17 -1.62
CA PRO A 207 -11.34 -15.93 -1.39
C PRO A 207 -11.59 -14.89 -0.30
N VAL A 208 -12.58 -14.01 -0.52
CA VAL A 208 -12.94 -12.96 0.45
C VAL A 208 -13.24 -13.52 1.84
N MET A 209 -13.88 -14.69 1.92
CA MET A 209 -14.16 -15.35 3.21
C MET A 209 -12.88 -15.69 4.00
N GLU A 210 -11.79 -16.06 3.31
CA GLU A 210 -10.50 -16.37 3.96
C GLU A 210 -9.83 -15.09 4.46
N LEU A 211 -9.97 -13.97 3.74
CA LEU A 211 -9.50 -12.66 4.21
C LEU A 211 -10.18 -12.26 5.52
N TYR A 212 -11.48 -12.53 5.66
CA TYR A 212 -12.22 -12.26 6.89
C TYR A 212 -11.83 -13.21 8.05
N ILE A 213 -11.44 -14.45 7.77
CA ILE A 213 -10.89 -15.36 8.78
C ILE A 213 -9.57 -14.81 9.32
N ALA A 214 -8.65 -14.39 8.44
CA ALA A 214 -7.40 -13.77 8.86
C ALA A 214 -7.64 -12.46 9.64
N TYR A 215 -8.56 -11.60 9.15
CA TYR A 215 -8.93 -10.36 9.83
C TYR A 215 -9.50 -10.61 11.23
N ASN A 216 -10.33 -11.64 11.41
CA ASN A 216 -10.88 -11.99 12.73
C ASN A 216 -9.75 -12.20 13.74
N LYS A 217 -8.71 -12.96 13.37
CA LYS A 217 -7.57 -13.18 14.25
C LYS A 217 -6.74 -11.91 14.47
N VAL A 218 -6.53 -11.09 13.44
CA VAL A 218 -5.85 -9.79 13.59
C VAL A 218 -6.58 -8.91 14.61
N ALA A 219 -7.91 -8.80 14.51
CA ALA A 219 -8.71 -8.01 15.44
C ALA A 219 -8.64 -8.53 16.88
N ASP A 220 -8.65 -9.85 17.08
CA ASP A 220 -8.48 -10.47 18.40
C ASP A 220 -7.12 -10.13 19.02
N LEU A 221 -6.03 -10.30 18.27
CA LEU A 221 -4.68 -10.03 18.75
C LEU A 221 -4.45 -8.54 19.06
N LEU A 222 -5.00 -7.64 18.24
CA LEU A 222 -4.94 -6.20 18.51
C LEU A 222 -5.72 -5.83 19.78
N ARG A 223 -6.90 -6.42 19.99
CA ARG A 223 -7.69 -6.23 21.21
C ARG A 223 -6.95 -6.73 22.45
N GLU A 224 -6.31 -7.89 22.38
CA GLU A 224 -5.47 -8.43 23.47
C GLU A 224 -4.28 -7.49 23.78
N ALA A 225 -3.69 -6.86 22.76
CA ALA A 225 -2.65 -5.83 22.92
C ALA A 225 -3.19 -4.46 23.39
N GLY A 226 -4.51 -4.31 23.56
CA GLY A 226 -5.15 -3.05 23.92
C GLY A 226 -5.13 -1.99 22.82
N ILE A 227 -5.01 -2.39 21.56
CA ILE A 227 -5.02 -1.51 20.37
C ILE A 227 -6.42 -1.50 19.77
N THR A 228 -6.99 -0.32 19.56
CA THR A 228 -8.34 -0.16 19.01
C THR A 228 -8.30 -0.10 17.49
N VAL A 229 -9.06 -0.98 16.83
CA VAL A 229 -9.31 -0.89 15.37
C VAL A 229 -10.34 0.20 15.12
N HIS A 230 -9.89 1.37 14.67
CA HIS A 230 -10.79 2.49 14.34
C HIS A 230 -11.57 2.25 13.04
N ARG A 231 -10.90 1.63 12.06
CA ARG A 231 -11.45 1.25 10.76
C ARG A 231 -10.71 0.03 10.20
N ALA A 232 -11.43 -0.81 9.47
CA ALA A 232 -10.85 -1.96 8.78
C ALA A 232 -11.29 -2.01 7.31
N TYR A 233 -10.38 -2.47 6.46
CA TYR A 233 -10.60 -2.74 5.05
C TYR A 233 -10.20 -4.19 4.77
N VAL A 234 -11.12 -4.99 4.24
CA VAL A 234 -10.90 -6.42 3.95
C VAL A 234 -11.39 -6.72 2.54
N GLY A 235 -10.48 -7.11 1.65
CA GLY A 235 -10.80 -7.32 0.22
C GLY A 235 -9.55 -7.29 -0.67
N ASN A 236 -9.73 -7.14 -1.98
CA ASN A 236 -8.61 -7.01 -2.92
C ASN A 236 -8.32 -5.54 -3.20
N TYR A 237 -7.42 -4.93 -2.41
CA TYR A 237 -7.05 -3.51 -2.55
C TYR A 237 -5.74 -3.34 -3.33
N PHE A 238 -4.76 -4.19 -3.04
CA PHE A 238 -3.43 -4.18 -3.63
C PHE A 238 -3.03 -5.62 -3.96
N THR A 239 -3.09 -5.97 -5.25
CA THR A 239 -3.03 -7.34 -5.76
C THR A 239 -1.76 -7.59 -6.57
N SER A 240 -1.46 -8.87 -6.80
CA SER A 240 -0.43 -9.39 -7.69
C SER A 240 -1.07 -10.43 -8.63
N LEU A 241 -1.83 -9.96 -9.62
CA LEU A 241 -2.56 -10.80 -10.58
C LEU A 241 -3.39 -11.90 -9.87
N GLU A 242 -3.15 -13.17 -10.18
CA GLU A 242 -3.84 -14.34 -9.60
C GLU A 242 -3.10 -14.97 -8.40
N MET A 243 -2.11 -14.29 -7.82
CA MET A 243 -1.39 -14.80 -6.65
C MET A 243 -2.38 -15.11 -5.51
N MET A 244 -2.31 -16.32 -4.96
CA MET A 244 -2.99 -16.64 -3.69
C MET A 244 -2.09 -16.19 -2.55
N GLY A 245 -2.65 -15.40 -1.64
CA GLY A 245 -1.94 -14.85 -0.50
C GLY A 245 -2.59 -13.59 0.02
N ILE A 246 -2.04 -13.05 1.10
CA ILE A 246 -2.57 -11.85 1.77
C ILE A 246 -1.46 -10.88 2.11
N THR A 247 -1.78 -9.60 2.15
CA THR A 247 -0.98 -8.55 2.78
C THR A 247 -1.76 -7.99 3.95
N ILE A 248 -1.13 -7.99 5.13
CA ILE A 248 -1.68 -7.34 6.32
C ILE A 248 -0.92 -6.03 6.52
N THR A 249 -1.67 -4.95 6.73
CA THR A 249 -1.17 -3.60 6.91
C THR A 249 -1.82 -2.96 8.12
N LEU A 250 -1.02 -2.34 8.99
CA LEU A 250 -1.49 -1.47 10.06
C LEU A 250 -1.02 -0.04 9.84
N MET A 251 -1.91 0.93 10.04
CA MET A 251 -1.54 2.33 10.14
C MET A 251 -1.90 2.88 11.51
N LYS A 252 -0.88 3.22 12.31
CA LYS A 252 -1.08 3.89 13.60
C LYS A 252 -1.71 5.26 13.38
N LEU A 253 -2.76 5.57 14.14
CA LEU A 253 -3.52 6.81 14.01
C LEU A 253 -3.17 7.79 15.13
N ASP A 254 -2.94 9.03 14.72
CA ASP A 254 -3.17 10.20 15.57
C ASP A 254 -4.43 10.95 15.13
N ASP A 255 -4.73 12.06 15.79
CA ASP A 255 -5.97 12.82 15.55
C ASP A 255 -6.10 13.30 14.09
N GLU A 256 -4.99 13.72 13.48
CA GLU A 256 -5.01 14.15 12.08
C GLU A 256 -5.25 12.99 11.13
N LEU A 257 -4.49 11.90 11.25
CA LEU A 257 -4.67 10.74 10.37
C LEU A 257 -6.07 10.14 10.53
N LYS A 258 -6.61 10.13 11.75
CA LYS A 258 -7.97 9.68 12.03
C LYS A 258 -8.98 10.53 11.26
N GLN A 259 -8.87 11.86 11.32
CA GLN A 259 -9.73 12.77 10.57
C GLN A 259 -9.62 12.53 9.04
N LEU A 260 -8.41 12.39 8.50
CA LEU A 260 -8.20 12.20 7.05
C LEU A 260 -8.75 10.86 6.54
N ILE A 261 -8.60 9.80 7.33
CA ILE A 261 -9.17 8.49 7.00
C ILE A 261 -10.70 8.51 7.04
N ASP A 262 -11.31 9.32 7.90
CA ASP A 262 -12.77 9.39 8.02
C ASP A 262 -13.45 10.27 6.96
N ILE A 263 -12.70 11.03 6.15
CA ILE A 263 -13.27 11.73 5.00
C ILE A 263 -13.86 10.71 4.01
N GLU A 264 -15.07 10.97 3.50
CA GLU A 264 -15.70 10.15 2.46
C GLU A 264 -14.79 10.00 1.23
N ALA A 265 -14.90 8.89 0.51
CA ALA A 265 -14.14 8.67 -0.72
C ALA A 265 -15.03 7.92 -1.72
N GLU A 266 -14.93 8.30 -2.99
CA GLU A 266 -15.72 7.67 -4.05
C GLU A 266 -14.80 7.37 -5.23
N SER A 267 -14.24 6.16 -5.22
CA SER A 267 -13.51 5.57 -6.33
C SER A 267 -13.90 4.10 -6.47
N MET A 268 -13.63 3.51 -7.64
CA MET A 268 -13.94 2.10 -7.92
C MET A 268 -13.25 1.12 -6.94
N GLY A 269 -12.03 1.45 -6.51
CA GLY A 269 -11.19 0.65 -5.62
C GLY A 269 -11.35 1.00 -4.14
N LEU A 270 -11.91 2.17 -3.82
CA LEU A 270 -12.23 2.57 -2.45
C LEU A 270 -13.45 3.51 -2.43
N THR A 271 -14.60 2.93 -2.11
CA THR A 271 -15.80 3.70 -1.78
C THR A 271 -16.06 3.60 -0.29
N GLN A 272 -16.16 4.74 0.38
CA GLN A 272 -16.50 4.80 1.80
C GLN A 272 -17.33 6.04 2.12
N LEU A 273 -18.29 5.85 3.02
CA LEU A 273 -19.00 6.97 3.65
C LEU A 273 -18.14 7.57 4.77
N GLY A 274 -18.32 8.88 4.97
CA GLY A 274 -17.70 9.60 6.08
C GLY A 274 -18.16 9.07 7.44
N LYS A 275 -17.37 9.31 8.48
CA LYS A 275 -17.70 8.95 9.87
C LYS A 275 -17.94 10.18 10.73
#